data_AF-A0A176U1B9-F1
#
_entry.id   AF-A0A176U1B9-F1
#
_cell.length_a   1.000
_cell.length_b   1.000
_cell.length_c   1.000
_cell.angle_alpha   90.00
_cell.angle_beta   90.00
_cell.angle_gamma   90.00
#
_symmetry.space_group_name_H-M   'P 1'
#
loop_
_entity.id
_entity.type
_entity.pdbx_description
1 polymer ?
#
loop_
_entity_poly.entity_id
_entity_poly.type
_entity_poly.pdbx_seq_one_letter_code
_entity_poly.pdbx_strand_id
1 'polypeptide(L)' 'MNPKEFNERLFRLRKGEKVPCRHCEKGIMIPVGDYKTTKCFHCDKCGVKLNID' A
#
# COMPACT_ATOMS: atom_id res chain seq x y z
N MET A 1 1.68 3.20 -15.39
CA MET A 1 0.70 3.57 -14.33
C MET A 1 0.35 5.02 -14.52
N ASN A 2 -0.93 5.37 -14.57
CA ASN A 2 -1.32 6.77 -14.59
C ASN A 2 -1.05 7.39 -13.20
N PRO A 3 -0.49 8.61 -13.10
CA PRO A 3 -0.23 9.27 -11.82
C PRO A 3 -1.47 9.36 -10.91
N LYS A 4 -2.65 9.48 -11.52
CA LYS A 4 -3.95 9.54 -10.84
C LYS A 4 -4.28 8.24 -10.06
N GLU A 5 -4.08 7.08 -10.69
CA GLU A 5 -4.33 5.78 -10.02
C GLU A 5 -3.39 5.54 -8.83
N PHE A 6 -2.15 6.01 -8.93
CA PHE A 6 -1.19 5.90 -7.84
C PHE A 6 -1.65 6.75 -6.64
N ASN A 7 -2.04 8.01 -6.88
CA ASN A 7 -2.53 8.90 -5.84
C ASN A 7 -3.81 8.39 -5.15
N GLU A 8 -4.77 7.85 -5.91
CA GLU A 8 -5.99 7.28 -5.31
C GLU A 8 -5.67 6.09 -4.40
N ARG A 9 -4.74 5.22 -4.79
CA ARG A 9 -4.30 4.09 -3.96
C ARG A 9 -3.54 4.55 -2.73
N LEU A 10 -2.67 5.56 -2.88
CA LEU A 10 -1.97 6.18 -1.76
C LEU A 10 -2.94 6.72 -0.71
N PHE A 11 -4.00 7.37 -1.17
CA PHE A 11 -5.03 7.94 -0.31
C PHE A 11 -5.79 6.86 0.45
N ARG A 12 -6.15 5.76 -0.21
CA ARG A 12 -6.76 4.58 0.42
C ARG A 12 -5.84 3.96 1.48
N LEU A 13 -4.56 3.79 1.16
CA LEU A 13 -3.55 3.31 2.11
C LEU A 13 -3.44 4.20 3.35
N ARG A 14 -3.41 5.53 3.17
CA ARG A 14 -3.36 6.51 4.27
C ARG A 14 -4.69 6.68 5.03
N LYS A 15 -5.78 6.13 4.52
CA LYS A 15 -7.05 5.96 5.25
C LYS A 15 -7.11 4.66 6.05
N GLY A 16 -6.12 3.78 5.91
CA GLY A 16 -6.16 2.43 6.47
C GLY A 16 -7.08 1.47 5.70
N GLU A 17 -7.47 1.82 4.47
CA GLU A 17 -8.26 0.93 3.63
C GLU A 17 -7.42 -0.24 3.11
N LYS A 18 -8.08 -1.39 2.92
CA LYS A 18 -7.44 -2.60 2.39
C LYS A 18 -7.15 -2.39 0.90
N VAL A 19 -5.88 -2.17 0.56
CA VAL A 19 -5.44 -2.03 -0.83
C VAL A 19 -4.79 -3.34 -1.29
N PRO A 20 -5.26 -3.97 -2.38
CA PRO A 20 -4.66 -5.20 -2.88
C PRO A 20 -3.23 -4.95 -3.39
N CYS A 21 -2.36 -5.93 -3.16
CA CYS A 21 -0.99 -5.96 -3.65
C CYS A 21 -0.97 -6.19 -5.17
N ARG A 22 -0.32 -5.30 -5.94
CA ARG A 22 -0.18 -5.50 -7.41
C ARG A 22 0.88 -6.53 -7.79
N HIS A 23 1.74 -6.93 -6.85
CA HIS A 23 2.80 -7.88 -7.15
C HIS A 23 2.27 -9.32 -7.19
N CYS A 24 1.47 -9.70 -6.19
CA CYS A 24 0.93 -11.06 -6.11
C CYS A 24 -0.57 -11.15 -6.36
N GLU A 25 -1.29 -10.02 -6.38
CA GLU A 25 -2.75 -9.91 -6.58
C GLU A 25 -3.61 -10.72 -5.61
N LYS A 26 -2.98 -11.37 -4.61
CA LYS A 26 -3.61 -12.24 -3.61
C LYS A 26 -3.61 -11.64 -2.22
N GLY A 27 -2.65 -10.76 -1.93
CA GLY A 27 -2.50 -10.13 -0.62
C GLY A 27 -2.98 -8.70 -0.58
N ILE A 28 -3.03 -8.16 0.64
CA ILE A 28 -3.32 -6.77 0.94
C ILE A 28 -2.05 -6.06 1.41
N MET A 29 -1.95 -4.78 1.13
CA MET A 29 -0.90 -3.90 1.59
C MET A 29 -1.22 -3.45 3.01
N ILE A 30 -0.31 -3.73 3.93
CA ILE A 30 -0.40 -3.40 5.35
C ILE A 30 0.65 -2.32 5.66
N PRO A 31 0.28 -1.24 6.36
CA PRO A 31 1.22 -0.23 6.83
C PRO A 31 2.21 -0.83 7.84
N VAL A 32 3.48 -0.45 7.75
CA VAL A 32 4.47 -0.72 8.80
C VAL A 32 4.32 0.35 9.87
N GLY A 33 3.60 0.05 10.95
CA GLY A 33 3.28 1.00 12.03
C GLY A 33 2.00 1.79 11.75
N ASP A 34 2.00 3.08 12.09
CA ASP A 34 0.84 3.95 11.92
C ASP A 34 0.56 4.28 10.44
N TYR A 35 -0.63 3.93 9.95
CA TYR A 35 -1.05 4.17 8.57
C TYR A 35 -1.04 5.65 8.15
N LYS A 36 -1.07 6.58 9.11
CA LYS A 36 -1.06 8.03 8.86
C LYS A 36 0.34 8.59 8.61
N THR A 37 1.34 8.05 9.31
CA THR A 37 2.72 8.56 9.33
C THR A 37 3.68 7.67 8.58
N THR A 38 3.35 6.38 8.41
CA THR A 38 4.23 5.44 7.74
C THR A 38 4.36 5.75 6.25
N LYS A 39 5.59 5.64 5.76
CA LYS A 39 5.92 5.66 4.34
C LYS A 39 6.09 4.25 3.77
N CYS A 40 6.08 3.24 4.64
CA CYS A 40 6.40 1.86 4.28
C CYS A 40 5.16 0.99 4.40
N PHE A 41 4.80 0.33 3.31
CA PHE A 41 3.72 -0.64 3.27
C PHE A 41 4.28 -1.98 2.83
N HIS A 42 3.80 -3.08 3.38
CA HIS A 42 4.22 -4.42 2.96
C HIS A 42 3.01 -5.30 2.66
N CYS A 43 3.15 -6.23 1.75
CA CYS A 43 2.11 -7.21 1.50
C CYS A 43 2.14 -8.32 2.56
N ASP A 44 0.96 -8.73 3.04
CA ASP A 44 0.81 -9.86 3.98
C ASP A 44 1.15 -11.23 3.36
N LYS A 45 0.98 -11.38 2.03
CA LYS A 45 1.17 -12.66 1.33
C LYS A 45 2.56 -12.84 0.74
N CYS A 46 3.01 -11.88 -0.07
CA CYS A 46 4.27 -12.01 -0.79
C CYS A 46 5.43 -11.26 -0.15
N GLY A 47 5.17 -10.47 0.90
CA GLY A 47 6.20 -9.69 1.59
C GLY A 47 6.76 -8.51 0.78
N VAL A 48 6.24 -8.22 -0.42
CA VAL A 48 6.69 -7.07 -1.21
C VAL A 48 6.51 -5.77 -0.41
N LYS A 49 7.50 -4.89 -0.47
CA LYS A 49 7.47 -3.59 0.20
C LYS A 49 7.21 -2.49 -0.82
N LEU A 50 6.36 -1.55 -0.45
CA LEU A 50 6.08 -0.32 -1.16
C LEU A 50 6.51 0.84 -0.26
N ASN A 51 7.59 1.50 -0.65
CA ASN A 51 8.07 2.71 0.02
C ASN A 51 7.59 3.92 -0.79
N ILE A 52 6.97 4.87 -0.10
CA ILE A 52 6.49 6.12 -0.66
C ILE A 52 7.45 7.20 -0.17
N ASP A 53 8.52 7.45 -0.94
CA ASP A 53 9.44 8.55 -0.67
C ASP A 53 8.90 9.88 -1.20
#